data_AF-A0A6S6S360-F1
#
_entry.id   AF-A0A6S6S360-F1
#
_cell.length_a   1.000
_cell.length_b   1.000
_cell.length_c   1.000
_cell.angle_alpha   90.00
_cell.angle_beta   90.00
_cell.angle_gamma   90.00
#
_symmetry.space_group_name_H-M   'P 1'
#
loop_
_entity.id
_entity.type
_entity.pdbx_description
1 polymer ?
#
loop_
_entity_poly.entity_id
_entity_poly.type
_entity_poly.pdbx_seq_one_letter_code
_entity_poly.pdbx_strand_id
1 'polypeptide(L)'
;MRYYTLISYRNTMSFKSILYAPLTLTVFACSNSTSNHTIATIPEASGISYCHNTQTLVVANDEGIYYELTPEGKILTKQKLGKYDLEGVVCHDKHYLFAVENGSLLKVDRSTQNIQSYKIKGKKISFSKKSGIEGISFHKGHYYLSIQSKKKQSKMLVVSLGENYAKVIDIIKHNSVDIAGLQFHDKKLYMVSDKKDKLYVYSLKQNKVLKKVKLSKFAQEGITFDDKHYVYFADDDGSVKKYTTQELGFRL
;
A
#
# COMPACT_ATOMS: atom_id res chain seq x y z
N MET A 1 -14.87 31.42 81.87
CA MET A 1 -16.19 31.88 82.37
C MET A 1 -17.24 31.39 81.38
N ARG A 2 -18.23 30.62 81.88
CA ARG A 2 -19.48 30.12 81.25
C ARG A 2 -19.41 29.05 80.13
N TYR A 3 -19.84 27.86 80.57
CA TYR A 3 -20.50 26.74 79.90
C TYR A 3 -21.52 27.11 78.81
N TYR A 4 -21.69 26.24 77.80
CA TYR A 4 -22.97 25.57 77.50
C TYR A 4 -22.76 24.21 76.80
N THR A 5 -23.40 23.19 77.37
CA THR A 5 -23.67 21.85 76.86
C THR A 5 -24.97 21.86 76.04
N LEU A 6 -25.19 20.91 75.11
CA LEU A 6 -26.44 20.12 74.87
C LEU A 6 -26.35 19.38 73.49
N ILE A 7 -26.29 18.02 73.48
CA ILE A 7 -27.36 17.03 73.16
C ILE A 7 -27.76 17.01 71.67
N SER A 8 -27.24 16.04 70.88
CA SER A 8 -27.82 14.72 70.49
C SER A 8 -29.06 14.77 69.57
N TYR A 9 -29.01 14.09 68.42
CA TYR A 9 -29.99 13.06 68.03
C TYR A 9 -29.45 12.21 66.86
N ARG A 10 -29.42 10.88 67.06
CA ARG A 10 -29.28 9.88 66.00
C ARG A 10 -30.60 9.80 65.21
N ASN A 11 -30.51 9.67 63.89
CA ASN A 11 -31.54 8.96 63.13
C ASN A 11 -30.87 8.16 62.01
N THR A 12 -30.89 6.84 62.20
CA THR A 12 -30.57 5.84 61.19
C THR A 12 -31.84 5.58 60.37
N MET A 13 -31.85 5.99 59.10
CA MET A 13 -32.83 5.52 58.13
C MET A 13 -32.12 4.66 57.08
N SER A 14 -32.32 3.35 57.18
CA SER A 14 -31.95 2.36 56.18
C SER A 14 -33.05 2.35 55.11
N PHE A 15 -32.77 2.92 53.95
CA PHE A 15 -33.57 2.72 52.75
C PHE A 15 -32.95 1.61 51.92
N LYS A 16 -33.64 0.47 51.84
CA LYS A 16 -33.40 -0.57 50.83
C LYS A 16 -33.98 -0.08 49.50
N SER A 17 -33.16 0.55 48.67
CA SER A 17 -33.49 0.84 47.28
C SER A 17 -33.24 -0.40 46.41
N ILE A 18 -34.33 -1.09 46.04
CA ILE A 18 -34.33 -2.05 44.94
C ILE A 18 -34.19 -1.23 43.66
N LEU A 19 -32.96 -1.08 43.17
CA LEU A 19 -32.70 -0.44 41.89
C LEU A 19 -32.95 -1.46 40.78
N TYR A 20 -34.10 -1.31 40.12
CA TYR A 20 -34.40 -1.98 38.87
C TYR A 20 -33.30 -1.64 37.85
N ALA A 21 -32.46 -2.61 37.52
CA ALA A 21 -31.53 -2.48 36.41
C ALA A 21 -32.34 -2.41 35.11
N PRO A 22 -32.27 -1.32 34.32
CA PRO A 22 -32.84 -1.33 33.00
C PRO A 22 -32.07 -2.35 32.17
N LEU A 23 -32.75 -3.42 31.78
CA LEU A 23 -32.29 -4.36 30.77
C LEU A 23 -32.20 -3.58 29.45
N THR A 24 -31.04 -2.95 29.22
CA THR A 24 -30.72 -2.27 27.97
C THR A 24 -30.57 -3.36 26.91
N LEU A 25 -31.64 -3.57 26.16
CA LEU A 25 -31.64 -4.39 24.97
C LEU A 25 -30.76 -3.67 23.93
N THR A 26 -29.45 -3.95 23.94
CA THR A 26 -28.55 -3.51 22.88
C THR A 26 -28.93 -4.27 21.62
N VAL A 27 -29.81 -3.67 20.82
CA VAL A 27 -30.03 -4.06 19.43
C VAL A 27 -28.69 -3.84 18.73
N PHE A 28 -27.95 -4.93 18.50
CA PHE A 28 -26.87 -4.94 17.54
C PHE A 28 -27.52 -4.74 16.17
N ALA A 29 -27.68 -3.49 15.77
CA ALA A 29 -27.88 -3.17 14.39
C ALA A 29 -26.64 -3.69 13.66
N CYS A 30 -26.79 -4.79 12.92
CA CYS A 30 -25.86 -5.16 11.88
C CYS A 30 -25.88 -4.02 10.87
N SER A 31 -25.06 -2.99 11.07
CA SER A 31 -24.72 -2.10 9.99
C SER A 31 -23.98 -2.98 9.00
N ASN A 32 -24.66 -3.34 7.91
CA ASN A 32 -23.99 -3.62 6.66
C ASN A 32 -23.32 -2.31 6.24
N SER A 33 -22.22 -1.97 6.92
CA SER A 33 -21.29 -0.98 6.47
C SER A 33 -20.67 -1.60 5.23
N THR A 34 -21.26 -1.33 4.08
CA THR A 34 -20.47 -1.21 2.87
C THR A 34 -19.53 -0.03 3.12
N SER A 35 -18.47 -0.28 3.89
CA SER A 35 -17.43 0.70 4.13
C SER A 35 -16.85 1.01 2.77
N ASN A 36 -17.06 2.22 2.29
CA ASN A 36 -16.38 2.68 1.09
C ASN A 36 -14.89 2.66 1.42
N HIS A 37 -14.16 1.63 0.96
CA HIS A 37 -12.75 1.44 1.24
C HIS A 37 -11.87 2.58 0.71
N THR A 38 -12.44 3.43 -0.16
CA THR A 38 -11.78 4.62 -0.70
C THR A 38 -11.46 5.62 0.40
N ILE A 39 -10.18 5.95 0.54
CA ILE A 39 -9.66 6.97 1.45
C ILE A 39 -9.29 8.26 0.72
N ALA A 40 -8.96 8.20 -0.57
CA ALA A 40 -8.61 9.36 -1.39
C ALA A 40 -9.01 9.16 -2.85
N THR A 41 -9.22 10.27 -3.57
CA THR A 41 -9.43 10.29 -5.02
C THR A 41 -8.17 10.83 -5.70
N ILE A 42 -7.50 9.98 -6.46
CA ILE A 42 -6.26 10.27 -7.16
C ILE A 42 -6.42 9.74 -8.59
N PRO A 43 -6.59 10.59 -9.62
CA PRO A 43 -6.80 10.13 -10.98
C PRO A 43 -5.65 9.25 -11.47
N GLU A 44 -5.99 8.14 -12.15
CA GLU A 44 -5.03 7.21 -12.77
C GLU A 44 -3.94 6.77 -11.79
N ALA A 45 -4.36 6.32 -10.60
CA ALA A 45 -3.44 5.94 -9.54
C ALA A 45 -2.84 4.56 -9.84
N SER A 46 -1.54 4.52 -10.12
CA SER A 46 -0.86 3.29 -10.55
C SER A 46 -0.01 2.71 -9.40
N GLY A 47 1.02 3.43 -8.96
CA GLY A 47 1.93 2.97 -7.91
C GLY A 47 1.57 3.46 -6.51
N ILE A 48 1.83 2.68 -5.45
CA ILE A 48 1.74 3.15 -4.06
C ILE A 48 2.82 2.55 -3.17
N SER A 49 3.36 3.35 -2.25
CA SER A 49 4.33 2.90 -1.23
C SER A 49 4.11 3.63 0.08
N TYR A 50 4.28 2.91 1.20
CA TYR A 50 4.27 3.50 2.53
C TYR A 50 5.68 3.97 2.93
N CYS A 51 5.76 5.21 3.41
CA CYS A 51 6.99 5.82 3.90
C CYS A 51 7.05 5.69 5.42
N HIS A 52 7.76 4.68 5.93
CA HIS A 52 7.90 4.43 7.37
C HIS A 52 8.40 5.64 8.17
N ASN A 53 9.34 6.41 7.62
CA ASN A 53 9.95 7.53 8.32
C ASN A 53 9.01 8.75 8.49
N THR A 54 8.02 8.90 7.61
CA THR A 54 7.03 10.00 7.66
C THR A 54 5.63 9.52 8.01
N GLN A 55 5.41 8.20 8.08
CA GLN A 55 4.10 7.56 8.27
C GLN A 55 3.06 8.01 7.24
N THR A 56 3.50 8.25 5.99
CA THR A 56 2.69 8.71 4.87
C THR A 56 2.65 7.67 3.76
N LEU A 57 1.71 7.82 2.83
CA LEU A 57 1.63 7.06 1.59
C LEU A 57 2.08 7.97 0.45
N VAL A 58 2.89 7.44 -0.45
CA VAL A 58 3.24 8.06 -1.72
C VAL A 58 2.56 7.29 -2.84
N VAL A 59 1.78 8.00 -3.66
CA VAL A 59 1.04 7.44 -4.79
C VAL A 59 1.57 8.05 -6.07
N ALA A 60 1.96 7.20 -7.02
CA ALA A 60 2.35 7.58 -8.37
C ALA A 60 1.13 7.52 -9.30
N ASN A 61 1.10 8.39 -10.31
CA ASN A 61 0.08 8.39 -11.34
C ASN A 61 0.71 8.39 -12.75
N ASP A 62 -0.01 7.82 -13.71
CA ASP A 62 0.39 7.66 -15.12
C ASP A 62 0.70 8.98 -15.84
N GLU A 63 0.20 10.11 -15.32
CA GLU A 63 0.46 11.41 -15.91
C GLU A 63 1.83 11.98 -15.49
N GLY A 64 2.54 11.37 -14.55
CA GLY A 64 3.84 11.87 -14.09
C GLY A 64 3.75 12.76 -12.85
N ILE A 65 2.69 12.61 -12.07
CA ILE A 65 2.48 13.27 -10.78
C ILE A 65 2.64 12.23 -9.68
N TYR A 66 3.21 12.64 -8.55
CA TYR A 66 3.04 11.89 -7.32
C TYR A 66 2.27 12.71 -6.29
N TYR A 67 1.59 11.99 -5.40
CA TYR A 67 0.85 12.52 -4.27
C TYR A 67 1.43 11.94 -3.00
N GLU A 68 1.54 12.75 -1.96
CA GLU A 68 1.81 12.27 -0.61
C GLU A 68 0.54 12.48 0.23
N LEU A 69 0.13 11.45 0.96
CA LEU A 69 -1.11 11.44 1.73
C LEU A 69 -0.94 10.79 3.10
N THR A 70 -1.79 11.18 4.05
CA THR A 70 -1.88 10.48 5.33
C THR A 70 -2.51 9.10 5.15
N PRO A 71 -2.33 8.16 6.09
CA PRO A 71 -3.01 6.84 6.08
C PRO A 71 -4.55 6.90 6.09
N GLU A 72 -5.13 8.07 6.36
CA GLU A 72 -6.56 8.40 6.32
C GLU A 72 -6.98 9.05 4.99
N GLY A 73 -6.04 9.27 4.07
CA GLY A 73 -6.29 9.76 2.72
C GLY A 73 -6.25 11.28 2.54
N LYS A 74 -5.85 12.04 3.56
CA LYS A 74 -5.64 13.49 3.41
C LYS A 74 -4.41 13.74 2.53
N ILE A 75 -4.61 14.40 1.39
CA ILE A 75 -3.51 14.82 0.51
C ILE A 75 -2.69 15.91 1.22
N LEU A 76 -1.40 15.65 1.37
CA LEU A 76 -0.41 16.55 1.95
C LEU A 76 0.36 17.32 0.87
N THR A 77 0.67 16.65 -0.24
CA THR A 77 1.46 17.23 -1.34
C THR A 77 1.07 16.61 -2.67
N LYS A 78 1.21 17.39 -3.75
CA LYS A 78 1.05 16.99 -5.14
C LYS A 78 2.21 17.59 -5.94
N GLN A 79 2.96 16.76 -6.66
CA GLN A 79 4.16 17.21 -7.37
C GLN A 79 4.24 16.58 -8.77
N LYS A 80 4.40 17.42 -9.80
CA LYS A 80 4.66 16.97 -11.19
C LYS A 80 6.16 16.71 -11.35
N LEU A 81 6.51 15.51 -11.82
CA LEU A 81 7.89 15.12 -12.13
C LEU A 81 8.24 15.34 -13.60
N GLY A 82 7.25 15.32 -14.49
CA GLY A 82 7.43 15.47 -15.92
C GLY A 82 6.31 14.79 -16.70
N LYS A 83 6.54 14.53 -17.99
CA LYS A 83 5.65 13.71 -18.83
C LYS A 83 6.12 12.26 -18.75
N TYR A 84 5.90 11.63 -17.60
CA TYR A 84 6.31 10.25 -17.32
C TYR A 84 5.08 9.40 -17.06
N ASP A 85 5.13 8.16 -17.53
CA ASP A 85 4.14 7.14 -17.22
C ASP A 85 4.62 6.39 -15.97
N LEU A 86 4.16 6.81 -14.78
CA LEU A 86 4.68 6.31 -13.50
C LEU A 86 3.87 5.12 -13.00
N GLU A 87 4.54 3.98 -12.93
CA GLU A 87 3.90 2.67 -12.77
C GLU A 87 3.99 2.15 -11.33
N GLY A 88 4.87 2.75 -10.54
CA GLY A 88 5.25 2.21 -9.25
C GLY A 88 6.19 3.13 -8.50
N VAL A 89 6.21 3.00 -7.18
CA VAL A 89 7.11 3.77 -6.32
C VAL A 89 7.65 2.91 -5.19
N VAL A 90 8.90 3.12 -4.83
CA VAL A 90 9.48 2.68 -3.56
C VAL A 90 9.85 3.91 -2.74
N CYS A 91 9.38 3.97 -1.51
CA CYS A 91 9.81 4.99 -0.57
C CYS A 91 11.10 4.60 0.15
N HIS A 92 12.09 5.49 0.10
CA HIS A 92 13.26 5.48 0.97
C HIS A 92 13.30 6.75 1.82
N ASP A 93 14.11 6.74 2.89
CA ASP A 93 14.17 7.86 3.83
C ASP A 93 14.48 9.20 3.17
N LYS A 94 15.41 9.21 2.21
CA LYS A 94 15.92 10.43 1.56
C LYS A 94 15.41 10.66 0.15
N HIS A 95 14.88 9.63 -0.50
CA HIS A 95 14.44 9.71 -1.89
C HIS A 95 13.27 8.79 -2.16
N TYR A 96 12.49 9.12 -3.18
CA TYR A 96 11.57 8.20 -3.82
C TYR A 96 12.27 7.57 -5.03
N LEU A 97 11.92 6.32 -5.35
CA LEU A 97 12.32 5.69 -6.59
C LEU A 97 11.08 5.25 -7.36
N PHE A 98 10.78 5.95 -8.45
CA PHE A 98 9.65 5.64 -9.31
C PHE A 98 10.08 4.73 -10.46
N ALA A 99 9.22 3.77 -10.82
CA ALA A 99 9.35 3.03 -12.06
C ALA A 99 8.57 3.75 -13.17
N VAL A 100 9.15 3.80 -14.37
CA VAL A 100 8.52 4.39 -15.56
C VAL A 100 8.29 3.29 -16.60
N GLU A 101 7.10 3.23 -17.21
CA GLU A 101 6.66 2.19 -18.17
C GLU A 101 7.78 1.81 -19.15
N ASN A 102 8.45 2.83 -19.69
CA ASN A 102 9.43 2.73 -20.77
C ASN A 102 10.83 2.24 -20.37
N GLY A 103 11.02 1.71 -19.16
CA GLY A 103 12.26 1.04 -18.77
C GLY A 103 13.30 1.94 -18.12
N SER A 104 12.85 2.90 -17.32
CA SER A 104 13.72 3.72 -16.48
C SER A 104 13.22 3.78 -15.04
N LEU A 105 14.15 4.09 -14.12
CA LEU A 105 13.83 4.42 -12.73
C LEU A 105 14.15 5.90 -12.50
N LEU A 106 13.25 6.63 -11.84
CA LEU A 106 13.46 8.02 -11.46
C LEU A 106 13.70 8.11 -9.96
N LYS A 107 14.92 8.47 -9.59
CA LYS A 107 15.27 8.79 -8.20
C LYS A 107 14.95 10.25 -7.96
N VAL A 108 14.06 10.53 -7.03
CA VAL A 108 13.63 11.88 -6.67
C VAL A 108 14.06 12.15 -5.24
N ASP A 109 14.96 13.11 -5.05
CA ASP A 109 15.35 13.53 -3.70
C ASP A 109 14.17 14.22 -2.99
N ARG A 110 13.86 13.80 -1.76
CA ARG A 110 12.66 14.29 -1.06
C ARG A 110 12.76 15.74 -0.64
N SER A 111 13.98 16.22 -0.38
CA SER A 111 14.22 17.57 0.12
C SER A 111 14.36 18.61 -0.99
N THR A 112 15.07 18.25 -2.05
CA THR A 112 15.43 19.14 -3.16
C THR A 112 14.56 18.94 -4.39
N GLN A 113 13.82 17.84 -4.47
CA GLN A 113 13.05 17.41 -5.65
C GLN A 113 13.92 17.18 -6.90
N ASN A 114 15.24 17.08 -6.74
CA ASN A 114 16.16 16.76 -7.83
C ASN A 114 15.87 15.35 -8.36
N ILE A 115 15.76 15.25 -9.69
CA ILE A 115 15.43 14.01 -10.40
C ILE A 115 16.68 13.47 -11.08
N GLN A 116 17.02 12.21 -10.80
CA GLN A 116 18.04 11.45 -11.51
C GLN A 116 17.40 10.22 -12.17
N SER A 117 17.59 10.07 -13.48
CA SER A 117 17.06 8.93 -14.23
C SER A 117 18.11 7.83 -14.41
N TYR A 118 17.68 6.59 -14.21
CA TYR A 118 18.48 5.38 -14.39
C TYR A 118 17.82 4.50 -15.45
N LYS A 119 18.36 4.49 -16.66
CA LYS A 119 17.91 3.54 -17.70
C LYS A 119 18.21 2.11 -17.25
N ILE A 120 17.27 1.20 -17.46
CA ILE A 120 17.48 -0.22 -17.14
C ILE A 120 18.22 -0.90 -18.29
N LYS A 121 19.29 -1.64 -17.98
CA LYS A 121 20.16 -2.32 -18.96
C LYS A 121 20.47 -3.76 -18.55
N GLY A 122 20.67 -4.63 -19.54
CA GLY A 122 21.13 -6.02 -19.33
C GLY A 122 20.18 -7.08 -19.87
N LYS A 123 20.66 -8.33 -19.92
CA LYS A 123 19.93 -9.56 -20.32
C LYS A 123 19.05 -9.43 -21.60
N LYS A 124 19.42 -8.56 -22.55
CA LYS A 124 18.68 -8.29 -23.80
C LYS A 124 17.20 -7.97 -23.57
N ILE A 125 16.90 -7.14 -22.56
CA ILE A 125 15.56 -6.63 -22.31
C ILE A 125 15.28 -5.41 -23.19
N SER A 126 14.10 -5.37 -23.80
CA SER A 126 13.54 -4.21 -24.51
C SER A 126 12.21 -3.84 -23.88
N PHE A 127 12.00 -2.53 -23.65
CA PHE A 127 10.75 -1.99 -23.13
C PHE A 127 9.92 -1.41 -24.27
N SER A 128 8.61 -1.52 -24.14
CA SER A 128 7.62 -1.02 -25.10
C SER A 128 6.26 -0.99 -24.41
N LYS A 129 5.26 -0.33 -25.01
CA LYS A 129 3.84 -0.36 -24.58
C LYS A 129 3.17 -1.74 -24.51
N LYS A 130 3.92 -2.82 -24.75
CA LYS A 130 3.46 -4.21 -24.74
C LYS A 130 4.26 -5.06 -23.74
N SER A 131 5.22 -4.43 -23.07
CA SER A 131 6.23 -5.04 -22.20
C SER A 131 6.81 -3.94 -21.29
N GLY A 132 5.93 -3.11 -20.74
CA GLY A 132 6.26 -2.04 -19.81
C GLY A 132 6.57 -2.58 -18.43
N ILE A 133 7.11 -1.72 -17.57
CA ILE A 133 7.11 -1.97 -16.12
C ILE A 133 5.73 -1.64 -15.60
N GLU A 134 5.17 -2.44 -14.71
CA GLU A 134 3.83 -2.22 -14.15
C GLU A 134 3.88 -2.03 -12.62
N GLY A 135 5.04 -2.22 -12.01
CA GLY A 135 5.20 -2.18 -10.56
C GLY A 135 6.64 -2.39 -10.11
N ILE A 136 6.92 -1.96 -8.89
CA ILE A 136 8.26 -2.00 -8.28
C ILE A 136 8.16 -2.34 -6.80
N SER A 137 9.11 -3.12 -6.31
CA SER A 137 9.30 -3.40 -4.89
C SER A 137 10.80 -3.46 -4.56
N PHE A 138 11.16 -3.24 -3.30
CA PHE A 138 12.55 -3.29 -2.85
C PHE A 138 12.76 -4.37 -1.79
N HIS A 139 13.81 -5.18 -1.95
CA HIS A 139 14.22 -6.15 -0.96
C HIS A 139 15.73 -6.40 -1.01
N LYS A 140 16.40 -6.31 0.15
CA LYS A 140 17.83 -6.66 0.32
C LYS A 140 18.76 -6.02 -0.73
N GLY A 141 18.59 -4.71 -0.97
CA GLY A 141 19.47 -3.98 -1.89
C GLY A 141 19.14 -4.14 -3.37
N HIS A 142 18.06 -4.85 -3.70
CA HIS A 142 17.62 -5.05 -5.07
C HIS A 142 16.18 -4.58 -5.26
N TYR A 143 15.90 -4.09 -6.47
CA TYR A 143 14.54 -3.75 -6.89
C TYR A 143 13.99 -4.87 -7.76
N TYR A 144 12.71 -5.16 -7.56
CA TYR A 144 11.94 -6.17 -8.26
C TYR A 144 10.89 -5.45 -9.09
N LEU A 145 10.94 -5.63 -10.41
CA LEU A 145 10.06 -4.93 -11.35
C LEU A 145 9.14 -5.94 -12.02
N SER A 146 7.82 -5.77 -11.92
CA SER A 146 6.86 -6.54 -12.73
C SER A 146 6.90 -6.01 -14.15
N ILE A 147 6.98 -6.92 -15.13
CA ILE A 147 6.99 -6.60 -16.55
C ILE A 147 5.78 -7.23 -17.21
N GLN A 148 4.99 -6.41 -17.90
CA GLN A 148 3.87 -6.86 -18.70
C GLN A 148 4.28 -7.85 -19.78
N SER A 149 3.34 -8.71 -20.19
CA SER A 149 3.54 -9.51 -21.39
C SER A 149 2.24 -9.72 -22.16
N LYS A 150 2.19 -9.28 -23.42
CA LYS A 150 1.00 -9.49 -24.28
C LYS A 150 0.75 -10.93 -24.73
N LYS A 151 1.78 -11.79 -24.77
CA LYS A 151 1.68 -13.14 -25.38
C LYS A 151 2.17 -14.27 -24.48
N LYS A 152 2.77 -13.96 -23.33
CA LYS A 152 3.37 -14.94 -22.42
C LYS A 152 3.00 -14.57 -20.99
N GLN A 153 3.46 -15.38 -20.05
CA GLN A 153 3.40 -15.04 -18.63
C GLN A 153 4.20 -13.75 -18.39
N SER A 154 3.70 -12.89 -17.50
CA SER A 154 4.49 -11.78 -16.97
C SER A 154 5.71 -12.34 -16.24
N LYS A 155 6.73 -11.48 -16.14
CA LYS A 155 8.02 -11.82 -15.54
C LYS A 155 8.42 -10.70 -14.61
N MET A 156 9.38 -11.00 -13.74
CA MET A 156 9.92 -10.02 -12.82
C MET A 156 11.40 -9.85 -13.08
N LEU A 157 11.85 -8.61 -13.24
CA LEU A 157 13.28 -8.29 -13.31
C LEU A 157 13.78 -8.04 -11.90
N VAL A 158 14.95 -8.59 -11.58
CA VAL A 158 15.71 -8.19 -10.39
C VAL A 158 16.79 -7.23 -10.87
N VAL A 159 16.77 -6.00 -10.36
CA VAL A 159 17.68 -4.94 -10.78
C VAL A 159 18.46 -4.36 -9.60
N SER A 160 19.72 -4.03 -9.86
CA SER A 160 20.57 -3.31 -8.92
C SER A 160 20.82 -1.90 -9.46
N LEU A 161 20.71 -0.89 -8.60
CA LEU A 161 21.04 0.47 -8.96
C LEU A 161 22.57 0.61 -9.03
N GLY A 162 23.10 1.04 -10.18
CA GLY A 162 24.49 1.48 -10.34
C GLY A 162 24.59 3.01 -10.29
N GLU A 163 25.72 3.58 -10.68
CA GLU A 163 25.91 5.04 -10.67
C GLU A 163 25.07 5.76 -11.74
N ASN A 164 24.99 5.20 -12.96
CA ASN A 164 24.40 5.86 -14.12
C ASN A 164 23.24 5.07 -14.76
N TYR A 165 23.03 3.82 -14.34
CA TYR A 165 22.00 2.95 -14.89
C TYR A 165 21.61 1.88 -13.87
N ALA A 166 20.44 1.27 -14.05
CA ALA A 166 20.01 0.11 -13.28
C ALA A 166 20.35 -1.17 -14.05
N LYS A 167 21.10 -2.08 -13.45
CA LYS A 167 21.54 -3.33 -14.08
C LYS A 167 20.56 -4.45 -13.78
N VAL A 168 20.04 -5.11 -14.81
CA VAL A 168 19.29 -6.37 -14.66
C VAL A 168 20.27 -7.46 -14.25
N ILE A 169 20.12 -7.95 -13.03
CA ILE A 169 20.91 -9.05 -12.48
C ILE A 169 20.18 -10.38 -12.57
N ASP A 170 18.85 -10.37 -12.49
CA ASP A 170 18.06 -11.59 -12.66
C ASP A 170 16.70 -11.42 -13.33
N ILE A 171 16.11 -12.54 -13.79
CA ILE A 171 14.75 -12.62 -14.34
C ILE A 171 14.03 -13.80 -13.71
N ILE A 172 12.99 -13.50 -12.95
CA ILE A 172 12.12 -14.50 -12.32
C ILE A 172 10.90 -14.73 -13.19
N LYS A 173 10.61 -16.00 -13.47
CA LYS A 173 9.36 -16.44 -14.10
C LYS A 173 8.43 -16.98 -13.01
N HIS A 174 7.36 -16.24 -12.70
CA HIS A 174 6.44 -16.58 -11.61
C HIS A 174 5.13 -17.23 -12.08
N ASN A 175 4.98 -17.47 -13.40
CA ASN A 175 3.85 -18.13 -14.03
C ASN A 175 2.49 -17.43 -13.91
N SER A 176 2.45 -16.15 -13.55
CA SER A 176 1.23 -15.32 -13.63
C SER A 176 1.11 -14.71 -15.02
N VAL A 177 -0.11 -14.38 -15.45
CA VAL A 177 -0.35 -13.82 -16.79
C VAL A 177 -0.25 -12.29 -16.82
N ASP A 178 -0.42 -11.67 -15.67
CA ASP A 178 -0.38 -10.23 -15.40
C ASP A 178 0.05 -10.06 -13.94
N ILE A 179 0.83 -9.01 -13.67
CA ILE A 179 1.12 -8.51 -12.33
C ILE A 179 1.26 -6.99 -12.47
N ALA A 180 0.32 -6.26 -11.90
CA ALA A 180 0.39 -4.81 -11.81
C ALA A 180 1.31 -4.45 -10.62
N GLY A 181 0.79 -4.54 -9.40
CA GLY A 181 1.52 -4.10 -8.21
C GLY A 181 2.42 -5.14 -7.56
N LEU A 182 3.46 -4.66 -6.88
CA LEU A 182 4.42 -5.45 -6.10
C LEU A 182 4.70 -4.79 -4.75
N GLN A 183 4.71 -5.57 -3.68
CA GLN A 183 5.22 -5.12 -2.38
C GLN A 183 5.88 -6.26 -1.63
N PHE A 184 7.12 -6.04 -1.17
CA PHE A 184 7.77 -6.98 -0.27
C PHE A 184 7.41 -6.63 1.17
N HIS A 185 6.86 -7.58 1.90
CA HIS A 185 6.44 -7.41 3.28
C HIS A 185 6.52 -8.75 4.01
N ASP A 186 6.96 -8.76 5.26
CA ASP A 186 7.04 -9.97 6.10
C ASP A 186 7.64 -11.20 5.41
N LYS A 187 8.80 -10.99 4.78
CA LYS A 187 9.60 -12.02 4.09
C LYS A 187 8.91 -12.63 2.86
N LYS A 188 7.80 -12.06 2.40
CA LYS A 188 7.00 -12.51 1.27
C LYS A 188 6.87 -11.37 0.26
N LEU A 189 6.70 -11.74 -1.00
CA LEU A 189 6.38 -10.78 -2.05
C LEU A 189 4.89 -10.87 -2.36
N TYR A 190 4.19 -9.77 -2.20
CA TYR A 190 2.79 -9.59 -2.53
C TYR A 190 2.72 -9.07 -3.96
N MET A 191 1.93 -9.74 -4.80
CA MET A 191 1.80 -9.40 -6.22
C MET A 191 0.32 -9.28 -6.57
N VAL A 192 -0.08 -8.15 -7.12
CA VAL A 192 -1.46 -7.85 -7.50
C VAL A 192 -1.67 -8.13 -8.98
N SER A 193 -2.86 -8.61 -9.33
CA SER A 193 -3.25 -8.96 -10.69
C SER A 193 -4.63 -8.40 -10.94
N ASP A 194 -4.67 -7.32 -11.71
CA ASP A 194 -5.87 -6.60 -12.13
C ASP A 194 -6.79 -7.53 -12.93
N LYS A 195 -6.23 -8.24 -13.92
CA LYS A 195 -6.97 -9.09 -14.87
C LYS A 195 -7.59 -10.32 -14.21
N LYS A 196 -7.10 -10.71 -13.03
CA LYS A 196 -7.61 -11.88 -12.30
C LYS A 196 -8.30 -11.52 -10.99
N ASP A 197 -8.35 -10.26 -10.61
CA ASP A 197 -8.83 -9.79 -9.31
C ASP A 197 -8.20 -10.59 -8.16
N LYS A 198 -6.86 -10.67 -8.16
CA LYS A 198 -6.12 -11.55 -7.24
C LYS A 198 -4.90 -10.88 -6.61
N LEU A 199 -4.72 -11.21 -5.33
CA LEU A 199 -3.47 -11.02 -4.62
C LEU A 199 -2.75 -12.37 -4.49
N TYR A 200 -1.53 -12.42 -5.00
CA TYR A 200 -0.63 -13.56 -4.85
C TYR A 200 0.37 -13.30 -3.73
N VAL A 201 0.48 -14.25 -2.80
CA VAL A 201 1.57 -14.28 -1.82
C VAL A 201 2.65 -15.19 -2.37
N TYR A 202 3.82 -14.65 -2.64
CA TYR A 202 4.91 -15.32 -3.34
C TYR A 202 6.16 -15.47 -2.47
N SER A 203 6.81 -16.62 -2.55
CA SER A 203 8.08 -16.87 -1.90
C SER A 203 9.22 -16.72 -2.90
N LEU A 204 10.07 -15.69 -2.71
CA LEU A 204 11.31 -15.56 -3.48
C LEU A 204 12.24 -16.77 -3.25
N LYS A 205 12.31 -17.29 -2.02
CA LYS A 205 13.15 -18.46 -1.68
C LYS A 205 12.69 -19.74 -2.39
N GLN A 206 11.39 -19.99 -2.44
CA GLN A 206 10.84 -21.21 -3.06
C GLN A 206 10.47 -21.01 -4.53
N ASN A 207 10.62 -19.80 -5.07
CA ASN A 207 10.27 -19.42 -6.43
C ASN A 207 8.83 -19.85 -6.82
N LYS A 208 7.86 -19.71 -5.89
CA LYS A 208 6.47 -20.13 -6.11
C LYS A 208 5.44 -19.29 -5.35
N VAL A 209 4.22 -19.30 -5.87
CA VAL A 209 3.04 -18.78 -5.18
C VAL A 209 2.70 -19.68 -3.99
N LEU A 210 2.62 -19.10 -2.80
CA LEU A 210 2.23 -19.75 -1.56
C LEU A 210 0.72 -19.70 -1.33
N LYS A 211 0.10 -18.56 -1.66
CA LYS A 211 -1.33 -18.31 -1.47
C LYS A 211 -1.90 -17.44 -2.59
N LYS A 212 -3.16 -17.68 -2.92
CA LYS A 212 -3.96 -16.86 -3.82
C LYS A 212 -5.15 -16.33 -3.03
N VAL A 213 -5.36 -15.03 -3.06
CA VAL A 213 -6.46 -14.33 -2.40
C VAL A 213 -7.31 -13.70 -3.49
N LYS A 214 -8.62 -13.90 -3.44
CA LYS A 214 -9.57 -13.23 -4.35
C LYS A 214 -9.80 -11.82 -3.81
N LEU A 215 -9.66 -10.82 -4.68
CA LEU A 215 -9.96 -9.43 -4.39
C LEU A 215 -11.36 -9.07 -4.91
N SER A 216 -11.95 -8.02 -4.35
CA SER A 216 -13.10 -7.36 -4.96
C SER A 216 -12.69 -6.75 -6.29
N LYS A 217 -13.62 -6.65 -7.25
CA LYS A 217 -13.33 -6.10 -8.57
C LYS A 217 -13.17 -4.58 -8.52
N PHE A 218 -12.00 -4.10 -8.94
CA PHE A 218 -11.64 -2.69 -9.24
C PHE A 218 -10.34 -2.70 -10.06
N ALA A 219 -9.88 -1.57 -10.59
CA ALA A 219 -8.67 -1.48 -11.42
C ALA A 219 -7.39 -1.51 -10.55
N GLN A 220 -7.08 -2.69 -10.00
CA GLN A 220 -6.02 -2.87 -9.01
C GLN A 220 -4.62 -2.72 -9.60
N GLU A 221 -3.96 -1.58 -9.37
CA GLU A 221 -2.60 -1.32 -9.88
C GLU A 221 -1.56 -1.48 -8.78
N GLY A 222 -1.60 -0.69 -7.72
CA GLY A 222 -0.57 -0.66 -6.67
C GLY A 222 -0.94 -1.42 -5.40
N ILE A 223 0.07 -1.81 -4.59
CA ILE A 223 -0.14 -2.33 -3.23
C ILE A 223 0.94 -1.86 -2.28
N THR A 224 0.58 -1.52 -1.04
CA THR A 224 1.55 -1.36 0.06
C THR A 224 0.93 -1.80 1.40
N PHE A 225 1.79 -1.95 2.42
CA PHE A 225 1.40 -2.17 3.81
C PHE A 225 1.92 -1.02 4.67
N ASP A 226 1.17 -0.62 5.70
CA ASP A 226 1.69 0.26 6.76
C ASP A 226 2.21 -0.56 7.96
N ASP A 227 2.74 0.15 8.96
CA ASP A 227 3.24 -0.44 10.21
C ASP A 227 2.15 -1.05 11.09
N LYS A 228 0.88 -0.76 10.80
CA LYS A 228 -0.29 -1.32 11.49
C LYS A 228 -0.91 -2.46 10.70
N HIS A 229 -0.24 -2.93 9.65
CA HIS A 229 -0.68 -4.01 8.78
C HIS A 229 -1.99 -3.73 8.02
N TYR A 230 -2.36 -2.47 7.84
CA TYR A 230 -3.33 -2.09 6.83
C TYR A 230 -2.73 -2.28 5.44
N VAL A 231 -3.58 -2.70 4.51
CA VAL A 231 -3.24 -2.91 3.11
C VAL A 231 -3.86 -1.78 2.30
N TYR A 232 -3.05 -1.16 1.47
CA TYR A 232 -3.48 -0.08 0.61
C TYR A 232 -3.34 -0.48 -0.84
N PHE A 233 -4.31 -0.10 -1.65
CA PHE A 233 -4.25 -0.28 -3.11
C PHE A 233 -4.37 1.07 -3.81
N ALA A 234 -3.59 1.24 -4.88
CA ALA A 234 -3.88 2.23 -5.89
C ALA A 234 -4.85 1.61 -6.91
N ASP A 235 -5.83 2.40 -7.33
CA ASP A 235 -6.91 2.03 -8.24
C ASP A 235 -6.88 2.96 -9.44
N ASP A 236 -6.63 2.41 -10.63
CA ASP A 236 -6.49 3.17 -11.88
C ASP A 236 -7.73 4.02 -12.17
N ASP A 237 -8.92 3.52 -11.79
CA ASP A 237 -10.21 4.23 -11.88
C ASP A 237 -10.29 5.49 -10.97
N GLY A 238 -9.22 5.83 -10.25
CA GLY A 238 -9.04 7.13 -9.65
C GLY A 238 -9.13 7.14 -8.12
N SER A 239 -8.75 6.06 -7.44
CA SER A 239 -8.88 5.98 -5.98
C SER A 239 -7.71 5.34 -5.25
N VAL A 240 -7.60 5.62 -3.95
CA VAL A 240 -6.75 4.88 -3.01
C VAL A 240 -7.67 4.16 -2.06
N LYS A 241 -7.52 2.84 -1.94
CA LYS A 241 -8.37 2.00 -1.08
C LYS A 241 -7.58 1.45 0.10
N LYS A 242 -8.23 1.31 1.26
CA LYS A 242 -7.66 0.78 2.51
C LYS A 242 -8.46 -0.43 3.00
N TYR A 243 -7.73 -1.48 3.37
CA TYR A 243 -8.25 -2.73 3.91
C TYR A 243 -7.43 -3.20 5.09
N THR A 244 -8.03 -4.03 5.93
CA THR A 244 -7.33 -4.92 6.85
C THR A 244 -6.99 -6.23 6.14
N THR A 245 -5.97 -6.92 6.64
CA THR A 245 -5.62 -8.27 6.15
C THR A 245 -6.75 -9.28 6.38
N GLN A 246 -7.52 -9.12 7.46
CA GLN A 246 -8.69 -9.93 7.77
C GLN A 246 -9.80 -9.79 6.71
N GLU A 247 -10.13 -8.57 6.27
CA GLU A 247 -11.09 -8.34 5.19
C GLU A 247 -10.66 -8.99 3.88
N LEU A 248 -9.35 -9.01 3.61
CA LEU A 248 -8.77 -9.69 2.46
C LEU A 248 -8.59 -11.21 2.67
N GLY A 249 -8.97 -11.77 3.83
CA GLY A 249 -8.90 -13.21 4.06
C GLY A 249 -7.49 -13.77 4.21
N PHE A 250 -6.52 -12.98 4.67
CA PHE A 250 -5.20 -13.48 5.08
C PHE A 250 -4.69 -12.87 6.39
N ARG A 251 -3.69 -13.53 6.98
CA ARG A 251 -2.95 -13.03 8.13
C ARG A 251 -1.48 -13.01 7.76
N LEU A 252 -0.75 -12.04 8.28
CA LEU A 252 0.68 -11.85 7.99
C LEU A 252 1.55 -12.87 8.74
#